data_AF-A0A1G2T3N8-F1
#
_entry.id   AF-A0A1G2T3N8-F1
#
_cell.length_a   1.000
_cell.length_b   1.000
_cell.length_c   1.000
_cell.angle_alpha   90.00
_cell.angle_beta   90.00
_cell.angle_gamma   90.00
#
_symmetry.space_group_name_H-M   'P 1'
#
loop_
_entity.id
_entity.type
_entity.pdbx_description
1 polymer ?
#
loop_
_entity_poly.entity_id
_entity_poly.type
_entity_poly.pdbx_seq_one_letter_code
_entity_poly.pdbx_strand_id
1 'polypeptide(L)'
;MVGDRVKIEKLGDEYREGDKLTFDKVLLMDDGASEATIGTPYIKGALINATLDKIARYKTIDVIKYKQKSRYFKKYGHRQPYFEIKIDSIK
;
A
#
# COMPACT_ATOMS: atom_id res chain seq x y z
N MET A 1 5.86 10.88 6.45
CA MET A 1 6.25 11.23 7.82
C MET A 1 5.51 10.36 8.82
N VAL A 2 6.03 10.25 10.05
CA VAL A 2 5.37 9.53 11.14
C VAL A 2 3.96 10.12 11.34
N GLY A 3 2.95 9.25 11.41
CA GLY A 3 1.53 9.62 11.48
C GLY A 3 0.80 9.61 10.14
N ASP A 4 1.50 9.48 9.01
CA ASP A 4 0.86 9.44 7.69
C ASP A 4 0.03 8.18 7.48
N ARG A 5 -1.05 8.35 6.71
CA ARG A 5 -1.92 7.26 6.25
C ARG A 5 -1.63 6.94 4.78
N VAL A 6 -1.26 5.69 4.52
CA VAL A 6 -0.90 5.22 3.19
C VAL A 6 -1.78 4.03 2.82
N LYS A 7 -2.26 4.01 1.57
CA LYS A 7 -3.04 2.89 1.05
C LYS A 7 -2.11 1.95 0.29
N ILE A 8 -2.11 0.69 0.68
CA ILE A 8 -1.28 -0.36 0.10
C ILE A 8 -2.13 -1.50 -0.45
N GLU A 9 -1.50 -2.36 -1.24
CA GLU A 9 -2.12 -3.60 -1.68
C GLU A 9 -2.42 -4.51 -0.48
N LYS A 10 -3.48 -5.32 -0.61
CA LYS A 10 -3.87 -6.26 0.45
C LYS A 10 -2.78 -7.33 0.62
N LEU A 11 -2.26 -7.46 1.84
CA LEU A 11 -1.16 -8.38 2.16
C LEU A 11 -1.61 -9.82 2.47
N GLY A 12 -2.87 -10.02 2.85
CA GLY A 12 -3.43 -11.33 3.18
C GLY A 12 -4.84 -11.24 3.78
N ASP A 13 -5.51 -12.38 3.92
CA ASP A 13 -6.86 -12.46 4.55
C ASP A 13 -6.79 -12.62 6.08
N GLU A 14 -5.62 -12.93 6.64
CA GLU A 14 -5.40 -13.15 8.08
C GLU A 14 -5.36 -11.86 8.91
N TYR A 15 -5.00 -10.73 8.29
CA TYR A 15 -4.85 -9.45 9.00
C TYR A 15 -6.19 -8.78 9.28
N ARG A 16 -6.30 -8.17 10.45
CA ARG A 16 -7.47 -7.44 10.96
C ARG A 16 -7.13 -5.99 11.24
N GLU A 17 -8.14 -5.14 11.22
CA GLU A 17 -7.99 -3.74 11.63
C GLU A 17 -7.46 -3.67 13.07
N GLY A 18 -6.40 -2.88 13.27
CA GLY A 18 -5.63 -2.78 14.51
C GLY A 18 -4.35 -3.61 14.55
N ASP A 19 -4.12 -4.51 13.60
CA ASP A 19 -2.90 -5.33 13.56
C ASP A 19 -1.66 -4.49 13.28
N LYS A 20 -0.54 -4.90 13.88
CA LYS A 20 0.76 -4.28 13.67
C LYS A 20 1.47 -4.92 12.49
N LEU A 21 1.97 -4.09 11.59
CA LEU A 21 2.75 -4.46 10.42
C LEU A 21 4.16 -3.89 10.55
N THR A 22 5.16 -4.72 10.31
CA THR A 22 6.56 -4.32 10.32
C THR A 22 7.16 -4.51 8.94
N PHE A 23 7.76 -3.46 8.40
CA PHE A 23 8.47 -3.49 7.12
C PHE A 23 9.96 -3.32 7.37
N ASP A 24 10.73 -4.33 6.96
CA ASP A 24 12.19 -4.45 7.11
C ASP A 24 12.96 -4.01 5.85
N LYS A 25 12.27 -3.95 4.71
CA LYS A 25 12.86 -3.57 3.41
C LYS A 25 12.77 -2.08 3.18
N VAL A 26 13.72 -1.34 3.75
CA VAL A 26 13.86 0.11 3.54
C VAL A 26 14.99 0.40 2.56
N LEU A 27 14.70 1.21 1.53
CA LEU A 27 15.66 1.56 0.47
C LEU A 27 16.42 2.87 0.77
N LEU A 28 15.74 3.85 1.36
CA LEU A 28 16.27 5.18 1.60
C LEU A 28 15.66 5.73 2.89
N MET A 29 16.49 6.38 3.70
CA MET A 29 16.08 7.13 4.88
C MET A 29 16.77 8.50 4.86
N ASP A 30 16.00 9.55 5.03
CA ASP A 30 16.48 10.93 5.08
C ASP A 30 15.91 11.59 6.34
N ASP A 31 16.80 11.97 7.26
CA ASP A 31 16.48 12.62 8.53
C ASP A 31 16.71 14.15 8.48
N GLY A 32 17.07 14.70 7.31
CA GLY A 32 17.33 16.12 7.12
C GLY A 32 18.65 16.61 7.74
N ALA A 33 19.46 15.73 8.33
CA ALA A 33 20.76 16.05 8.91
C ALA A 33 21.88 15.70 7.91
N SER A 34 21.99 16.53 6.87
CA SER A 34 23.09 16.62 5.89
C SER A 34 23.30 15.46 4.90
N GLU A 35 23.08 14.17 5.23
CA GLU A 35 23.25 13.06 4.27
C GLU A 35 22.13 12.00 4.37
N ALA A 36 21.47 11.71 3.24
CA ALA A 36 20.49 10.62 3.16
C ALA A 36 21.19 9.26 3.18
N THR A 37 20.70 8.35 4.03
CA THR A 37 21.18 6.96 4.07
C THR A 37 20.57 6.19 2.92
N ILE A 38 21.40 5.69 2.00
CA ILE A 38 20.98 4.92 0.82
C ILE A 38 21.37 3.45 1.01
N GLY A 39 20.40 2.54 0.88
CA GLY A 39 20.62 1.11 0.94
C GLY A 39 21.18 0.52 -0.35
N THR A 40 22.13 -0.41 -0.24
CA THR A 40 22.65 -1.20 -1.37
C THR A 40 22.64 -2.70 -1.00
N PRO A 41 21.53 -3.45 -1.13
CA PRO A 41 20.22 -3.11 -1.71
C PRO A 41 19.17 -2.56 -0.73
N TYR A 42 19.36 -2.73 0.59
CA TYR A 42 18.49 -2.23 1.65
C TYR A 42 19.33 -1.67 2.81
N ILE A 43 18.75 -0.79 3.62
CA ILE A 43 19.39 -0.27 4.83
C ILE A 43 19.31 -1.33 5.94
N LYS A 44 20.46 -1.79 6.43
CA LYS A 44 20.51 -2.79 7.51
C LYS A 44 20.02 -2.20 8.83
N GLY A 45 19.02 -2.83 9.44
CA GLY A 45 18.49 -2.44 10.75
C GLY A 45 17.36 -1.40 10.71
N ALA A 46 17.04 -0.87 9.53
CA ALA A 46 15.91 0.03 9.35
C ALA A 46 14.58 -0.75 9.47
N LEU A 47 13.65 -0.22 10.25
CA LEU A 47 12.36 -0.84 10.52
C LEU A 47 11.26 0.22 10.54
N ILE A 48 10.25 0.00 9.69
CA ILE A 48 9.03 0.80 9.69
C ILE A 48 7.94 0.00 10.39
N ASN A 49 7.46 0.52 11.53
CA ASN A 49 6.29 -0.03 12.19
C ASN A 49 5.06 0.78 11.78
N ALA A 50 4.01 0.06 11.42
CA ALA A 50 2.72 0.62 11.04
C ALA A 50 1.58 -0.16 11.69
N THR A 51 0.43 0.49 11.84
CA THR A 51 -0.81 -0.15 12.27
C THR A 51 -1.79 -0.18 11.11
N LEU A 52 -2.45 -1.31 10.92
CA LEU A 52 -3.53 -1.46 9.95
C LEU A 52 -4.77 -0.70 10.44
N ASP A 53 -5.07 0.44 9.83
CA ASP A 53 -6.17 1.32 10.25
C ASP A 53 -7.50 0.84 9.66
N LYS A 54 -7.51 0.46 8.38
CA LYS A 54 -8.75 0.09 7.68
C LYS A 54 -8.55 -0.95 6.59
N ILE A 55 -9.51 -1.86 6.48
CA ILE A 55 -9.65 -2.78 5.35
C ILE A 55 -10.82 -2.32 4.49
N ALA A 56 -10.53 -1.84 3.28
CA ALA A 56 -11.54 -1.24 2.41
C ALA A 56 -11.38 -1.66 0.95
N ARG A 57 -12.27 -1.14 0.10
CA ARG A 57 -12.23 -1.34 -1.35
C ARG A 57 -12.30 0.00 -2.04
N TYR A 58 -11.49 0.17 -3.09
CA TYR A 58 -11.48 1.39 -3.88
C TYR A 58 -12.84 1.66 -4.54
N LYS A 59 -12.97 2.88 -5.07
CA LYS A 59 -14.10 3.24 -5.94
C LYS A 59 -14.14 2.26 -7.13
N THR A 60 -15.35 1.94 -7.58
CA THR A 60 -15.55 1.07 -8.74
C THR A 60 -14.89 1.66 -9.97
N ILE A 61 -14.08 0.83 -10.63
CA ILE A 61 -13.52 1.08 -11.96
C ILE A 61 -14.40 0.29 -12.94
N ASP A 62 -15.03 0.99 -13.87
CA ASP A 62 -15.85 0.36 -14.90
C ASP A 62 -14.95 -0.15 -16.04
N VAL A 63 -14.93 -1.47 -16.23
CA VAL A 63 -14.24 -2.14 -17.32
C VAL A 63 -15.25 -2.47 -18.40
N ILE A 64 -15.15 -1.75 -19.53
CA ILE A 64 -16.04 -1.92 -20.68
C ILE A 64 -15.24 -2.55 -21.83
N LYS A 65 -15.73 -3.67 -22.36
CA LYS A 65 -15.20 -4.31 -23.57
C LYS A 65 -16.28 -4.26 -24.65
N TYR A 66 -15.98 -3.59 -25.75
CA TYR A 66 -16.90 -3.43 -26.88
C TYR A 66 -16.21 -3.80 -28.19
N LYS A 67 -16.94 -4.44 -29.11
CA LYS A 67 -16.49 -4.70 -30.49
C LYS A 67 -17.59 -4.28 -31.47
N GLN A 68 -17.25 -3.36 -32.37
CA GLN A 68 -18.20 -2.79 -33.32
C GLN A 68 -18.83 -3.86 -34.22
N LYS A 69 -20.14 -3.72 -34.53
CA LYS A 69 -20.93 -4.57 -35.45
C LYS A 69 -20.98 -6.08 -35.10
N SER A 70 -20.42 -6.49 -33.97
CA SER A 70 -20.39 -7.89 -33.53
C SER A 70 -21.44 -8.22 -32.45
N ARG A 71 -22.26 -7.23 -32.05
CA ARG A 71 -23.16 -7.29 -30.88
C ARG A 71 -22.46 -7.62 -29.56
N TYR A 72 -21.13 -7.53 -29.51
CA TYR A 72 -20.34 -7.78 -28.32
C TYR A 72 -20.16 -6.49 -27.50
N PHE A 73 -20.82 -6.46 -26.35
CA PHE A 73 -20.66 -5.45 -25.32
C PHE A 73 -20.64 -6.15 -23.96
N LYS A 74 -19.60 -5.90 -23.17
CA LYS A 74 -19.48 -6.40 -21.80
C LYS A 74 -19.09 -5.25 -20.88
N LYS A 75 -19.83 -5.09 -19.79
CA LYS A 75 -19.53 -4.14 -18.71
C LYS A 75 -19.33 -4.91 -17.41
N TYR A 76 -18.20 -4.69 -16.74
CA TYR A 76 -17.89 -5.25 -15.44
C TYR A 76 -17.35 -4.14 -14.53
N GLY A 77 -17.71 -4.16 -13.25
CA GLY A 77 -17.11 -3.30 -12.25
C GLY A 77 -15.97 -4.02 -11.54
N HIS A 78 -14.79 -3.40 -11.44
CA HIS A 78 -13.72 -3.84 -10.56
C HIS A 78 -13.63 -2.93 -9.34
N ARG A 79 -13.50 -3.54 -8.15
CA ARG A 79 -13.28 -2.83 -6.90
C ARG A 79 -12.13 -3.50 -6.16
N GLN A 80 -10.94 -2.97 -6.37
CA GLN A 80 -9.70 -3.47 -5.78
C GLN A 80 -9.75 -3.31 -4.24
N PRO A 81 -9.56 -4.39 -3.47
CA PRO A 81 -9.37 -4.29 -2.02
C PRO A 81 -8.05 -3.59 -1.71
N TYR A 82 -8.00 -2.84 -0.61
CA TYR A 82 -6.78 -2.21 -0.13
C TYR A 82 -6.76 -2.14 1.38
N PHE A 83 -5.56 -2.04 1.91
CA PHE A 83 -5.30 -1.77 3.31
C PHE A 83 -4.87 -0.32 3.46
N GLU A 84 -5.48 0.39 4.40
CA GLU A 84 -5.02 1.71 4.82
C GLU A 84 -4.21 1.52 6.09
N ILE A 85 -2.92 1.84 6.03
CA ILE A 85 -1.99 1.71 7.13
C ILE A 85 -1.61 3.09 7.66
N LYS A 86 -1.38 3.19 8.95
CA LYS A 86 -0.82 4.37 9.60
C LYS A 86 0.61 4.09 10.02
N ILE A 87 1.54 4.97 9.66
CA ILE A 87 2.96 4.82 10.03
C ILE A 87 3.13 5.29 11.49
N ASP A 88 3.55 4.40 12.38
CA ASP A 88 3.68 4.71 13.81
C ASP A 88 5.11 5.11 14.20
N SER A 89 6.11 4.44 13.62
CA SER A 89 7.51 4.76 13.89
C SER A 89 8.41 4.37 12.74
N ILE A 90 9.42 5.20 12.49
CA ILE A 90 10.54 4.91 11.59
C ILE A 90 11.76 4.75 12.49
N LYS A 91 12.42 3.59 12.43
CA LYS A 91 13.68 3.31 13.11
C LYS A 91 14.76 2.97 12.10
#